data_AF-A0AAW7DDA4-F1
#
_entry.id   AF-A0AAW7DDA4-F1
#
_cell.length_a   1.000
_cell.length_b   1.000
_cell.length_c   1.000
_cell.angle_alpha   90.00
_cell.angle_beta   90.00
_cell.angle_gamma   90.00
#
_symmetry.space_group_name_H-M   'P 1'
#
loop_
_entity.id
_entity.type
_entity.pdbx_description
1 polymer ?
#
loop_
_entity_poly.entity_id
_entity_poly.type
_entity_poly.pdbx_seq_one_letter_code
_entity_poly.pdbx_strand_id
1 'polypeptide(L)'
;MIKEYPIQFTTTLILFLLMNLSYFWEGEFGILTFPIFIILFIIFFILFIELIRQIYISIKEKFAKKTRNYLLGFMIICLTTIIIKPTGIINFDKLEGENLYFAQTEGAANCTSTLKLKETNKFIYESICFGMDKTKGNYEIDKNLIYFKNFDKNKFQFQYGKINVKNNTIDLYRDKNDNNPFSIPIINK
;
A
#
# COMPACT_ATOMS: atom_id res chain seq x y z
N MET A 1 31.36 -2.66 -9.94
CA MET A 1 30.52 -2.51 -8.73
C MET A 1 29.87 -3.83 -8.34
N ILE A 2 29.07 -4.44 -9.22
CA ILE A 2 28.30 -5.67 -8.92
C ILE A 2 29.17 -6.93 -8.72
N LYS A 3 30.35 -7.02 -9.36
CA LYS A 3 31.16 -8.26 -9.36
C LYS A 3 31.65 -8.74 -7.97
N GLU A 4 31.88 -7.82 -7.03
CA GLU A 4 32.42 -8.19 -5.70
C GLU A 4 31.33 -8.51 -4.67
N TYR A 5 30.16 -7.88 -4.79
CA TYR A 5 29.02 -8.04 -3.87
C TYR A 5 27.71 -8.22 -4.64
N PRO A 6 27.63 -9.20 -5.56
CA PRO A 6 26.49 -9.30 -6.47
C PRO A 6 25.19 -9.59 -5.71
N ILE A 7 25.25 -10.43 -4.67
CA ILE A 7 24.08 -10.84 -3.89
C ILE A 7 23.55 -9.66 -3.08
N GLN A 8 24.39 -9.00 -2.27
CA GLN A 8 23.96 -7.88 -1.44
C GLN A 8 23.37 -6.75 -2.28
N PHE A 9 24.03 -6.42 -3.40
CA PHE A 9 23.56 -5.37 -4.30
C PHE A 9 22.20 -5.74 -4.92
N THR A 10 22.10 -6.95 -5.47
CA THR A 10 20.87 -7.41 -6.14
C THR A 10 19.71 -7.52 -5.15
N THR A 11 19.92 -8.10 -3.97
CA THR A 11 18.88 -8.21 -2.95
C THR A 11 18.44 -6.83 -2.44
N THR A 12 19.38 -5.89 -2.23
CA THR A 12 19.04 -4.52 -1.83
C THR A 12 18.23 -3.81 -2.91
N LEU A 13 18.58 -3.99 -4.18
CA LEU A 13 17.86 -3.42 -5.32
C LEU A 13 16.45 -4.00 -5.45
N ILE A 14 16.31 -5.33 -5.37
CA ILE A 14 15.02 -6.00 -5.44
C ILE A 14 14.13 -5.54 -4.29
N LEU A 15 14.65 -5.50 -3.05
CA LEU A 15 13.89 -5.01 -1.91
C LEU A 15 13.44 -3.56 -2.11
N PHE A 16 14.35 -2.69 -2.56
CA PHE A 16 14.04 -1.30 -2.84
C PHE A 16 12.91 -1.14 -3.86
N LEU A 17 12.97 -1.88 -4.97
CA LEU A 17 11.95 -1.84 -6.01
C LEU A 17 10.61 -2.40 -5.52
N LEU A 18 10.61 -3.54 -4.83
CA LEU A 18 9.38 -4.14 -4.30
C LEU A 18 8.66 -3.21 -3.33
N MET A 19 9.41 -2.57 -2.42
CA MET A 19 8.82 -1.62 -1.47
C MET A 19 8.32 -0.34 -2.14
N ASN A 20 9.07 0.21 -3.11
CA ASN A 20 8.63 1.42 -3.83
C ASN A 20 7.49 1.17 -4.80
N LEU A 21 7.27 -0.08 -5.22
CA LEU A 21 6.18 -0.47 -6.12
C LEU A 21 5.06 -1.21 -5.38
N SER A 22 5.02 -1.20 -4.03
CA SER A 22 4.03 -1.92 -3.23
C SER A 22 2.60 -1.60 -3.64
N TYR A 23 2.34 -0.33 -3.94
CA TYR A 23 1.06 0.18 -4.44
C TYR A 23 0.45 -0.63 -5.59
N PHE A 24 1.27 -1.22 -6.46
CA PHE A 24 0.80 -1.97 -7.63
C PHE A 24 0.53 -3.46 -7.34
N TRP A 25 1.11 -4.03 -6.28
CA TRP A 25 1.06 -5.47 -6.05
C TRP A 25 0.42 -5.88 -4.72
N GLU A 26 0.41 -5.01 -3.70
CA GLU A 26 -0.08 -5.33 -2.35
C GLU A 26 -1.55 -5.77 -2.31
N GLY A 27 -2.38 -5.23 -3.19
CA GLY A 27 -3.81 -5.56 -3.28
C GLY A 27 -4.17 -6.69 -4.25
N GLU A 28 -3.17 -7.31 -4.89
CA GLU A 28 -3.40 -8.40 -5.86
C GLU A 28 -3.31 -9.79 -5.23
N PHE A 29 -2.63 -9.91 -4.10
CA PHE A 29 -2.38 -11.20 -3.44
C PHE A 29 -3.34 -11.49 -2.28
N GLY A 30 -4.21 -10.55 -1.90
CA GLY A 30 -5.23 -10.74 -0.86
C GLY A 30 -4.61 -11.23 0.46
N ILE A 31 -4.98 -12.45 0.89
CA ILE A 31 -4.43 -13.06 2.11
C ILE A 31 -2.94 -13.42 2.00
N LEU A 32 -2.44 -13.70 0.79
CA LEU A 32 -1.01 -13.98 0.57
C LEU A 32 -0.14 -12.73 0.70
N THR A 33 -0.73 -11.53 0.70
CA THR A 33 -0.01 -10.29 0.97
C THR A 33 0.66 -10.32 2.35
N PHE A 34 0.01 -10.92 3.35
CA PHE A 34 0.56 -11.02 4.71
C PHE A 34 1.86 -11.84 4.79
N PRO A 35 1.94 -13.11 4.32
CA PRO A 35 3.19 -13.86 4.32
C PRO A 35 4.27 -13.23 3.43
N ILE A 36 3.91 -12.56 2.33
CA ILE A 36 4.88 -11.81 1.51
C ILE A 36 5.53 -10.70 2.35
N PHE A 37 4.74 -9.92 3.10
CA PHE A 37 5.29 -8.88 3.98
C PHE A 37 6.19 -9.46 5.09
N ILE A 38 5.88 -10.65 5.63
CA ILE A 38 6.76 -11.33 6.59
C ILE A 38 8.10 -11.68 5.94
N ILE A 39 8.09 -12.23 4.73
CA ILE A 39 9.33 -12.56 3.99
C ILE A 39 10.15 -11.29 3.73
N LEU A 40 9.51 -10.22 3.26
CA LEU A 40 10.17 -8.94 3.01
C LEU A 40 10.78 -8.35 4.30
N PHE A 41 10.07 -8.48 5.42
CA PHE A 41 10.55 -8.08 6.73
C PHE A 41 11.79 -8.87 7.14
N ILE A 42 11.80 -10.19 6.97
CA ILE A 42 12.98 -11.02 7.25
C ILE A 42 14.17 -10.61 6.38
N ILE A 43 13.96 -10.38 5.08
CA ILE A 43 15.00 -9.91 4.16
C ILE A 43 15.55 -8.55 4.61
N PHE A 44 14.67 -7.63 5.00
CA PHE A 44 15.05 -6.33 5.54
C PHE A 44 15.95 -6.49 6.78
N PHE A 45 15.59 -7.36 7.72
CA PHE A 45 16.40 -7.63 8.92
C PHE A 45 17.77 -8.23 8.60
N ILE A 46 17.84 -9.18 7.66
CA ILE A 46 19.10 -9.76 7.20
C ILE A 46 20.00 -8.69 6.59
N LEU A 47 19.44 -7.82 5.74
CA LEU A 47 20.20 -6.71 5.15
C LEU A 47 20.63 -5.67 6.18
N PHE A 48 19.84 -5.44 7.22
CA PHE A 48 20.21 -4.54 8.31
C PHE A 48 21.40 -5.08 9.12
N ILE A 49 21.41 -6.37 9.46
CA ILE A 49 22.56 -7.02 10.11
C ILE A 49 23.79 -6.98 9.20
N GLU A 50 23.61 -7.25 7.91
CA GLU A 50 24.69 -7.18 6.92
C GLU A 50 25.26 -5.76 6.81
N LEU A 51 24.40 -4.72 6.87
CA LEU A 51 24.84 -3.33 6.88
C LEU A 51 25.77 -3.06 8.07
N ILE A 52 25.39 -3.47 9.29
CA ILE A 52 26.22 -3.30 10.49
C ILE A 52 27.58 -4.01 10.32
N ARG A 53 27.56 -5.25 9.81
CA ARG A 53 28.78 -6.02 9.55
C ARG A 53 29.70 -5.30 8.55
N GLN A 54 29.16 -4.81 7.44
CA GLN A 54 29.92 -4.12 6.40
C GLN A 54 30.45 -2.76 6.87
N ILE A 55 29.73 -2.06 7.75
CA ILE A 55 30.20 -0.84 8.40
C ILE A 55 31.41 -1.15 9.28
N TYR A 56 31.33 -2.17 10.13
CA TYR A 56 32.45 -2.58 10.99
C TYR A 56 33.72 -2.89 10.19
N ILE A 57 33.60 -3.70 9.14
CA ILE A 57 34.73 -4.03 8.25
C ILE A 57 35.27 -2.77 7.56
N SER A 58 34.38 -1.88 7.11
CA SER A 58 34.79 -0.62 6.45
C SER A 58 35.57 0.30 7.38
N ILE A 59 35.16 0.41 8.64
CA ILE A 59 35.89 1.19 9.66
C ILE A 59 37.28 0.59 9.88
N LYS A 60 37.37 -0.73 10.07
CA LYS A 60 38.65 -1.44 10.27
C LYS A 60 39.62 -1.23 9.09
N GLU A 61 39.10 -1.26 7.87
CA GLU A 61 39.87 -1.05 6.65
C GLU A 61 39.96 0.44 6.23
N LYS A 62 39.57 1.38 7.10
CA LYS A 62 39.60 2.83 6.85
C LYS A 62 38.95 3.24 5.51
N PHE A 63 37.86 2.57 5.15
CA PHE A 63 37.10 2.80 3.92
C PHE A 63 37.93 2.68 2.62
N ALA A 64 39.02 1.89 2.62
CA ALA A 64 39.91 1.77 1.47
C ALA A 64 39.22 1.20 0.21
N LYS A 65 38.20 0.34 0.38
CA LYS A 65 37.48 -0.31 -0.74
C LYS A 65 36.30 0.53 -1.21
N LYS A 66 36.47 1.24 -2.34
CA LYS A 66 35.43 2.08 -2.95
C LYS A 66 34.13 1.32 -3.26
N THR A 67 34.23 0.08 -3.75
CA THR A 67 33.07 -0.78 -4.09
C THR A 67 32.16 -1.02 -2.90
N ARG A 68 32.74 -1.37 -1.74
CA ARG A 68 32.00 -1.55 -0.49
C ARG A 68 31.39 -0.25 0.01
N ASN A 69 32.09 0.88 -0.13
CA ASN A 69 31.55 2.19 0.28
C ASN A 69 30.30 2.57 -0.53
N TYR A 70 30.28 2.29 -1.85
CA TYR A 70 29.09 2.49 -2.68
C TYR A 70 27.94 1.57 -2.26
N LEU A 71 28.22 0.29 -1.99
CA LEU A 71 27.21 -0.64 -1.48
C LEU A 71 26.63 -0.16 -0.14
N LEU A 72 27.48 0.27 0.79
CA LEU A 72 27.06 0.81 2.07
C LEU A 72 26.13 2.02 1.90
N GLY A 73 26.52 2.99 1.07
CA GLY A 73 25.68 4.14 0.78
C GLY A 73 24.32 3.74 0.22
N PHE A 74 24.29 2.79 -0.73
CA PHE A 74 23.04 2.30 -1.30
C PHE A 74 22.16 1.56 -0.27
N MET A 75 22.75 0.68 0.55
CA MET A 75 22.03 -0.04 1.61
C MET A 75 21.47 0.92 2.65
N ILE A 76 22.22 1.94 3.06
CA ILE A 76 21.75 2.97 4.00
C ILE A 76 20.54 3.70 3.40
N ILE A 77 20.66 4.20 2.17
CA ILE A 77 19.56 4.91 1.50
C ILE A 77 18.32 4.01 1.42
N CYS A 78 18.48 2.77 0.97
CA CYS A 78 17.39 1.82 0.83
C CYS A 78 16.69 1.54 2.17
N LEU A 79 17.44 1.12 3.20
CA LEU A 79 16.88 0.73 4.49
C LEU A 79 16.28 1.94 5.23
N THR A 80 16.94 3.10 5.22
CA THR A 80 16.39 4.33 5.81
C THR A 80 15.12 4.78 5.09
N THR A 81 15.07 4.66 3.76
CA THR A 81 13.85 4.97 3.00
C THR A 81 12.69 4.08 3.45
N ILE A 82 12.92 2.78 3.60
CA ILE A 82 11.88 1.83 4.03
C ILE A 82 11.39 2.14 5.45
N ILE A 83 12.29 2.53 6.37
CA ILE A 83 11.92 2.91 7.74
C ILE A 83 11.04 4.17 7.75
N ILE A 84 11.40 5.20 6.97
CA ILE A 84 10.69 6.49 6.98
C ILE A 84 9.40 6.42 6.14
N LYS A 85 9.43 5.70 5.02
CA LYS A 85 8.33 5.57 4.06
C LYS A 85 8.14 4.10 3.66
N PRO A 86 7.48 3.29 4.52
CA PRO A 86 7.31 1.86 4.29
C PRO A 86 6.43 1.54 3.08
N THR A 87 5.60 2.47 2.62
CA THR A 87 4.76 2.33 1.42
C THR A 87 5.42 2.91 0.15
N GLY A 88 6.73 3.13 0.19
CA GLY A 88 7.50 3.70 -0.92
C GLY A 88 7.61 5.23 -0.90
N ILE A 89 8.54 5.74 -1.70
CA ILE A 89 8.85 7.18 -1.78
C ILE A 89 7.72 7.96 -2.47
N ILE A 90 7.12 7.35 -3.50
CA ILE A 90 6.13 7.95 -4.38
C ILE A 90 4.74 7.63 -3.87
N ASN A 91 3.92 8.67 -3.65
CA ASN A 91 2.52 8.49 -3.31
C ASN A 91 1.69 8.39 -4.61
N PHE A 92 1.55 7.17 -5.13
CA PHE A 92 0.75 6.92 -6.34
C PHE A 92 -0.74 7.20 -6.14
N ASP A 93 -1.25 7.09 -4.90
CA ASP A 93 -2.65 7.41 -4.58
C ASP A 93 -2.98 8.89 -4.86
N LYS A 94 -2.02 9.80 -4.63
CA LYS A 94 -2.16 11.22 -4.98
C LYS A 94 -2.12 11.48 -6.49
N LEU A 95 -1.42 10.64 -7.25
CA LEU A 95 -1.36 10.76 -8.71
C LEU A 95 -2.69 10.39 -9.38
N GLU A 96 -3.57 9.66 -8.67
CA GLU A 96 -4.92 9.35 -9.14
C GLU A 96 -5.95 10.45 -8.83
N GLY A 97 -5.50 11.61 -8.31
CA GLY A 97 -6.34 12.76 -7.97
C GLY A 97 -6.55 12.93 -6.47
N GLU A 98 -7.07 14.10 -6.09
CA GLU A 98 -7.47 14.39 -4.71
C GLU A 98 -8.75 13.60 -4.34
N ASN A 99 -8.92 13.34 -3.05
CA ASN A 99 -10.08 12.64 -2.53
C ASN A 99 -11.25 13.63 -2.42
N LEU A 100 -12.30 13.44 -3.23
CA LEU A 100 -13.59 14.13 -3.07
C LEU A 100 -14.34 13.60 -1.85
N TYR A 101 -14.23 12.29 -1.58
CA TYR A 101 -14.69 11.69 -0.35
C TYR A 101 -13.66 10.67 0.13
N PHE A 102 -13.31 10.76 1.40
CA PHE A 102 -12.51 9.77 2.10
C PHE A 102 -13.32 9.18 3.24
N ALA A 103 -13.76 7.94 3.07
CA ALA A 103 -14.55 7.21 4.05
C ALA A 103 -13.79 5.99 4.56
N GLN A 104 -13.84 5.75 5.87
CA GLN A 104 -13.14 4.64 6.50
C GLN A 104 -13.93 4.11 7.69
N THR A 105 -13.91 2.80 7.86
CA THR A 105 -14.45 2.12 9.04
C THR A 105 -13.47 1.07 9.53
N GLU A 106 -13.42 0.90 10.85
CA GLU A 106 -12.70 -0.17 11.51
C GLU A 106 -13.72 -1.18 12.05
N GLY A 107 -13.45 -2.46 11.81
CA GLY A 107 -14.28 -3.59 12.25
C GLY A 107 -13.61 -4.38 13.37
N ALA A 108 -14.09 -5.62 13.57
CA ALA A 108 -13.48 -6.53 14.54
C ALA A 108 -12.01 -6.84 14.19
N ALA A 109 -11.20 -7.09 15.21
CA ALA A 109 -9.77 -7.42 15.08
C ALA A 109 -8.94 -6.36 14.32
N ASN A 110 -9.32 -5.07 14.40
CA ASN A 110 -8.63 -3.96 13.73
C ASN A 110 -8.61 -4.10 12.19
N CYS A 111 -9.58 -4.82 11.63
CA CYS A 111 -9.75 -4.91 10.19
C CYS A 111 -10.34 -3.60 9.66
N THR A 112 -9.68 -2.99 8.68
CA THR A 112 -10.02 -1.64 8.20
C THR A 112 -10.53 -1.68 6.78
N SER A 113 -11.64 -1.01 6.50
CA SER A 113 -12.14 -0.80 5.14
C SER A 113 -12.13 0.69 4.82
N THR A 114 -11.56 1.05 3.67
CA THR A 114 -11.41 2.43 3.20
C THR A 114 -12.00 2.55 1.81
N LEU A 115 -12.88 3.54 1.62
CA LEU A 115 -13.42 3.94 0.33
C LEU A 115 -12.95 5.36 0.02
N LYS A 116 -12.25 5.52 -1.11
CA LYS A 116 -11.81 6.80 -1.64
C LYS A 116 -12.54 7.08 -2.94
N LEU A 117 -13.25 8.19 -3.02
CA LEU A 117 -13.81 8.70 -4.27
C LEU A 117 -12.91 9.85 -4.73
N LYS A 118 -12.27 9.70 -5.89
CA LYS A 118 -11.36 10.70 -6.46
C LYS A 118 -12.11 11.69 -7.32
N GLU A 119 -11.64 12.93 -7.38
CA GLU A 119 -12.20 13.95 -8.28
C GLU A 119 -12.18 13.53 -9.76
N THR A 120 -11.27 12.63 -10.14
CA THR A 120 -11.16 12.09 -11.51
C THR A 120 -12.18 10.99 -11.85
N ASN A 121 -13.32 10.92 -11.14
CA ASN A 121 -14.34 9.87 -11.29
C ASN A 121 -13.80 8.44 -11.12
N LYS A 122 -12.72 8.27 -10.33
CA LYS A 122 -12.16 6.96 -9.97
C LYS A 122 -12.45 6.66 -8.51
N PHE A 123 -12.75 5.41 -8.19
CA PHE A 123 -12.83 4.99 -6.80
C PHE A 123 -11.74 3.97 -6.49
N ILE A 124 -11.32 3.97 -5.23
CA ILE A 124 -10.42 2.98 -4.66
C ILE A 124 -11.10 2.44 -3.42
N TYR A 125 -11.26 1.12 -3.36
CA TYR A 125 -11.71 0.44 -2.16
C TYR A 125 -10.62 -0.48 -1.67
N GLU A 126 -10.24 -0.34 -0.40
CA GLU A 126 -9.18 -1.07 0.27
C GLU A 126 -9.77 -1.77 1.50
N SER A 127 -9.52 -3.06 1.65
CA SER A 127 -9.89 -3.85 2.82
C SER A 127 -8.65 -4.53 3.38
N ILE A 128 -8.29 -4.21 4.62
CA ILE A 128 -7.11 -4.73 5.31
C ILE A 128 -7.57 -5.60 6.46
N CYS A 129 -7.40 -6.91 6.34
CA CYS A 129 -7.78 -7.90 7.35
C CYS A 129 -6.97 -9.18 7.14
N PHE A 130 -5.91 -9.41 7.93
CA PHE A 130 -4.96 -10.53 7.73
C PHE A 130 -4.39 -10.63 6.29
N GLY A 131 -4.35 -9.50 5.59
CA GLY A 131 -4.08 -9.40 4.15
C GLY A 131 -4.58 -8.04 3.65
N MET A 132 -4.42 -7.79 2.36
CA MET A 132 -4.92 -6.56 1.74
C MET A 132 -5.59 -6.88 0.41
N ASP A 133 -6.87 -6.53 0.31
CA ASP A 133 -7.61 -6.51 -0.95
C ASP A 133 -7.79 -5.06 -1.40
N LYS A 134 -7.48 -4.81 -2.67
CA LYS A 134 -7.68 -3.50 -3.29
C LYS A 134 -8.42 -3.68 -4.58
N THR A 135 -9.46 -2.88 -4.78
CA THR A 135 -10.11 -2.74 -6.07
C THR A 135 -10.10 -1.28 -6.50
N LYS A 136 -10.09 -1.08 -7.81
CA LYS A 136 -10.21 0.22 -8.43
C LYS A 136 -11.26 0.14 -9.53
N GLY A 137 -11.92 1.27 -9.77
CA GLY A 137 -12.82 1.40 -10.89
C GLY A 137 -13.26 2.84 -11.08
N ASN A 138 -14.34 3.02 -11.81
CA ASN A 138 -14.96 4.32 -12.02
C ASN A 138 -16.21 4.46 -11.18
N TYR A 139 -16.59 5.71 -10.90
CA TYR A 139 -17.88 5.99 -10.28
C TYR A 139 -18.53 7.23 -10.89
N GLU A 140 -19.85 7.27 -10.79
CA GLU A 140 -20.68 8.44 -11.10
C GLU A 140 -21.58 8.75 -9.91
N ILE A 141 -21.81 10.04 -9.65
CA ILE A 141 -22.73 10.49 -8.62
C ILE A 141 -23.94 11.14 -9.31
N ASP A 142 -25.14 10.63 -9.02
CA ASP A 142 -26.40 11.29 -9.32
C ASP A 142 -27.09 11.68 -8.00
N LYS A 143 -27.10 12.98 -7.71
CA LYS A 143 -27.55 13.55 -6.42
C LYS A 143 -26.76 12.96 -5.24
N ASN A 144 -27.33 11.96 -4.58
CA ASN A 144 -26.74 11.27 -3.43
C ASN A 144 -26.47 9.78 -3.71
N LEU A 145 -26.69 9.29 -4.93
CA LEU A 145 -26.43 7.92 -5.32
C LEU A 145 -25.09 7.83 -6.04
N ILE A 146 -24.27 6.88 -5.61
CA ILE A 146 -22.97 6.57 -6.21
C ILE A 146 -23.12 5.27 -6.99
N TYR A 147 -22.83 5.30 -8.28
CA TYR A 147 -22.84 4.12 -9.15
C TYR A 147 -21.41 3.71 -9.47
N PHE A 148 -21.03 2.49 -9.10
CA PHE A 148 -19.70 1.96 -9.38
C PHE A 148 -19.69 1.25 -10.75
N LYS A 149 -18.60 1.40 -11.50
CA LYS A 149 -18.39 0.82 -12.85
C LYS A 149 -16.95 0.33 -13.00
N ASN A 150 -16.73 -0.61 -13.93
CA ASN A 150 -15.40 -1.09 -14.32
C ASN A 150 -14.50 -1.53 -13.15
N PHE A 151 -15.02 -2.40 -12.29
CA PHE A 151 -14.30 -2.90 -11.12
C PHE A 151 -14.40 -4.42 -11.01
N ASP A 152 -13.49 -5.02 -10.23
CA ASP A 152 -13.54 -6.44 -9.90
C ASP A 152 -14.61 -6.71 -8.83
N LYS A 153 -15.68 -7.41 -9.22
CA LYS A 153 -16.81 -7.76 -8.35
C LYS A 153 -16.44 -8.76 -7.25
N ASN A 154 -15.37 -9.54 -7.44
CA ASN A 154 -14.92 -10.49 -6.43
C ASN A 154 -14.26 -9.77 -5.25
N LYS A 155 -13.57 -8.65 -5.51
CA LYS A 155 -12.93 -7.81 -4.49
C LYS A 155 -13.88 -6.72 -3.94
N PHE A 156 -14.95 -6.38 -4.67
CA PHE A 156 -15.92 -5.38 -4.27
C PHE A 156 -17.33 -5.77 -4.67
N GLN A 157 -18.09 -6.23 -3.67
CA GLN A 157 -19.43 -6.80 -3.86
C GLN A 157 -20.56 -5.77 -3.94
N PHE A 158 -20.27 -4.47 -3.79
CA PHE A 158 -21.30 -3.44 -3.74
C PHE A 158 -21.63 -2.92 -5.15
N GLN A 159 -22.92 -2.79 -5.45
CA GLN A 159 -23.39 -2.30 -6.75
C GLN A 159 -23.54 -0.78 -6.78
N TYR A 160 -23.99 -0.20 -5.68
CA TYR A 160 -24.17 1.24 -5.54
C TYR A 160 -23.97 1.68 -4.09
N GLY A 161 -23.73 2.97 -3.92
CA GLY A 161 -23.65 3.63 -2.63
C GLY A 161 -24.68 4.75 -2.51
N LYS A 162 -24.98 5.16 -1.29
CA LYS A 162 -25.78 6.34 -0.99
C LYS A 162 -25.05 7.22 0.01
N ILE A 163 -24.88 8.49 -0.34
CA ILE A 163 -24.32 9.49 0.56
C ILE A 163 -25.42 9.88 1.56
N ASN A 164 -25.19 9.55 2.82
CA ASN A 164 -26.08 9.91 3.92
C ASN A 164 -25.54 11.15 4.62
N VAL A 165 -26.02 12.31 4.19
CA VAL A 165 -25.58 13.62 4.70
C VAL A 165 -25.85 13.79 6.19
N LYS A 166 -26.93 13.18 6.72
CA LYS A 166 -27.30 13.30 8.14
C LYS A 166 -26.33 12.56 9.06
N ASN A 167 -25.95 11.35 8.65
CA ASN A 167 -25.06 10.49 9.44
C ASN A 167 -23.59 10.68 9.06
N ASN A 168 -23.30 11.47 8.03
CA ASN A 168 -21.98 11.65 7.44
C ASN A 168 -21.34 10.30 7.06
N THR A 169 -22.12 9.40 6.44
CA THR A 169 -21.68 8.07 5.99
C THR A 169 -21.91 7.90 4.49
N ILE A 170 -21.19 6.95 3.90
CA ILE A 170 -21.53 6.33 2.62
C ILE A 170 -22.08 4.94 2.92
N ASP A 171 -23.36 4.73 2.61
CA ASP A 171 -24.06 3.47 2.81
C ASP A 171 -23.93 2.64 1.52
N LEU A 172 -23.21 1.52 1.57
CA LEU A 172 -22.94 0.67 0.41
C LEU A 172 -23.91 -0.52 0.37
N TYR A 173 -24.51 -0.75 -0.80
CA TYR A 173 -25.55 -1.76 -1.03
C TYR A 173 -25.09 -2.81 -2.03
N ARG A 174 -25.34 -4.10 -1.72
CA ARG A 174 -25.01 -5.22 -2.61
C ARG A 174 -26.00 -5.36 -3.77
N ASP A 175 -27.26 -5.02 -3.53
CA ASP A 175 -28.32 -4.99 -4.53
C ASP A 175 -29.47 -4.06 -4.09
N LYS A 176 -30.55 -3.99 -4.89
CA LYS A 176 -31.70 -3.11 -4.63
C LYS A 176 -32.57 -3.54 -3.44
N ASN A 177 -32.51 -4.80 -3.06
CA ASN A 177 -33.28 -5.40 -1.97
C ASN A 177 -32.47 -5.51 -0.67
N ASP A 178 -31.23 -4.98 -0.66
CA ASP A 178 -30.36 -4.97 0.50
C ASP A 178 -30.88 -4.02 1.59
N ASN A 179 -31.39 -4.59 2.67
CA ASN A 179 -31.93 -3.86 3.82
C ASN A 179 -30.87 -3.59 4.91
N ASN A 180 -29.63 -4.07 4.74
CA ASN A 180 -28.56 -3.91 5.72
C ASN A 180 -27.29 -3.38 5.04
N PRO A 181 -27.29 -2.10 4.63
CA PRO A 181 -26.15 -1.51 3.94
C PRO A 181 -24.91 -1.50 4.83
N PHE A 182 -23.75 -1.62 4.18
CA PHE A 182 -22.47 -1.41 4.85
C PHE A 182 -22.16 0.08 4.89
N SER A 183 -22.41 0.70 6.05
CA SER A 183 -22.17 2.12 6.29
C SER A 183 -20.71 2.40 6.63
N ILE A 184 -20.06 3.26 5.85
CA ILE A 184 -18.68 3.70 6.07
C ILE A 184 -18.68 5.21 6.39
N PRO A 185 -18.23 5.63 7.59
CA PRO A 185 -18.12 7.04 7.96
C PRO A 185 -17.18 7.84 7.04
N ILE A 186 -17.59 9.05 6.67
CA ILE A 186 -16.77 10.00 5.91
C ILE A 186 -15.87 10.75 6.90
N ILE A 187 -14.56 10.55 6.79
CA ILE A 187 -13.56 11.20 7.64
C ILE A 187 -13.13 12.55 7.06
N ASN A 188 -13.03 12.65 5.72
CA ASN A 188 -12.68 13.90 5.06
C ASN A 188 -13.46 14.10 3.76
N LYS A 189 -13.73 15.36 3.43
CA LYS A 189 -14.33 15.84 2.18
C LYS A 189 -13.36 16.77 1.45
#